data_AF-A0A961WPW7-F1
#
_entry.id   AF-A0A961WPW7-F1
#
_cell.length_a   1.000
_cell.length_b   1.000
_cell.length_c   1.000
_cell.angle_alpha   90.00
_cell.angle_beta   90.00
_cell.angle_gamma   90.00
#
_symmetry.space_group_name_H-M   'P 1'
#
loop_
_entity.id
_entity.type
_entity.pdbx_description
1 polymer ?
#
loop_
_entity_poly.entity_id
_entity_poly.type
_entity_poly.pdbx_seq_one_letter_code
_entity_poly.pdbx_strand_id
1 'polypeptide(L)' 'MAYPRMKTCPTCNSDDRLGVYTYESGWRHVECTKCNYMGPGEGSIRQAIKSHNEKWEERRTVYLEANEVAFLAEDATRY' A
#
# COMPACT_ATOMS: atom_id res chain seq x y z
N MET A 1 3.82 11.10 -20.63
CA MET A 1 4.42 10.09 -19.72
C MET A 1 3.29 9.30 -19.09
N ALA A 2 3.30 7.97 -19.19
CA ALA A 2 2.32 7.12 -18.52
C ALA A 2 2.82 6.74 -17.12
N TYR A 3 2.00 6.96 -16.09
CA TYR A 3 2.29 6.53 -14.73
C TYR A 3 1.76 5.10 -14.51
N PRO A 4 2.40 4.29 -13.64
CA PRO A 4 1.82 3.02 -13.22
C PRO A 4 0.47 3.25 -12.54
N ARG A 5 -0.45 2.28 -12.64
CA ARG A 5 -1.73 2.35 -11.94
C ARG A 5 -1.50 2.24 -10.43
N MET A 6 -2.09 3.17 -9.69
CA MET A 6 -2.03 3.20 -8.23
C MET A 6 -2.97 2.13 -7.66
N LYS A 7 -2.50 1.39 -6.66
CA LYS A 7 -3.33 0.46 -5.88
C LYS A 7 -4.24 1.26 -4.94
N THR A 8 -5.21 0.59 -4.32
CA THR A 8 -6.10 1.21 -3.33
C THR A 8 -5.32 1.60 -2.08
N CYS A 9 -5.89 2.49 -1.25
CA CYS A 9 -5.27 2.79 0.03
C CYS A 9 -5.13 1.52 0.87
N PRO A 10 -3.93 1.18 1.40
CA PRO A 10 -3.75 -0.05 2.16
C PRO A 10 -4.50 -0.03 3.50
N THR A 11 -4.87 1.15 4.01
CA THR A 11 -5.55 1.30 5.31
C THR A 11 -7.07 1.22 5.18
N CYS A 12 -7.67 1.99 4.27
CA CYS A 12 -9.13 2.07 4.13
C CYS A 12 -9.68 1.38 2.87
N ASN A 13 -8.81 0.75 2.08
CA ASN A 13 -9.13 0.01 0.85
C ASN A 13 -10.02 0.77 -0.15
N SER A 14 -9.84 2.09 -0.23
CA SER A 14 -10.57 2.99 -1.14
C SER A 14 -9.56 3.85 -1.91
N ASP A 15 -9.87 4.15 -3.15
CA ASP A 15 -9.11 4.98 -4.08
C ASP A 15 -9.72 6.38 -4.26
N ASP A 16 -10.97 6.60 -3.84
CA ASP A 16 -11.71 7.86 -4.01
C ASP A 16 -11.00 9.12 -3.50
N ARG A 17 -10.15 8.95 -2.49
CA ARG A 17 -9.42 10.04 -1.82
C ARG A 17 -7.91 9.82 -1.80
N LEU A 18 -7.42 8.95 -2.68
CA LEU A 18 -6.00 8.62 -2.82
C LEU A 18 -5.38 9.45 -3.96
N GLY A 19 -4.33 10.18 -3.68
CA GLY A 19 -3.68 11.07 -4.66
C GLY A 19 -2.20 11.26 -4.41
N VAL A 20 -1.49 11.83 -5.39
CA VAL A 20 -0.08 12.21 -5.23
C VAL A 20 0.00 13.68 -4.86
N TYR A 21 0.62 13.97 -3.72
CA TYR A 21 0.86 15.32 -3.23
C TYR A 21 2.33 15.68 -3.42
N THR A 22 2.60 16.91 -3.84
CA THR A 22 3.95 17.44 -4.03
C THR A 22 4.17 18.55 -3.02
N TYR A 23 5.28 18.47 -2.29
CA TYR A 23 5.68 19.45 -1.29
C TYR A 23 6.75 20.40 -1.83
N GLU A 24 6.90 21.56 -1.18
CA GLU A 24 7.88 22.60 -1.56
C GLU A 24 9.33 22.09 -1.55
N SER A 25 9.63 21.09 -0.72
CA SER A 25 10.93 20.41 -0.66
C SER A 25 11.24 19.57 -1.92
N GLY A 26 10.30 19.44 -2.85
CA GLY A 26 10.42 18.59 -4.04
C GLY A 26 10.06 17.12 -3.81
N TRP A 27 9.74 16.74 -2.57
CA TRP A 27 9.29 15.40 -2.20
C TRP A 27 7.84 15.19 -2.61
N ARG A 28 7.52 13.95 -2.96
CA ARG A 28 6.19 13.55 -3.43
C ARG A 28 5.72 12.30 -2.71
N HIS A 29 4.47 12.32 -2.25
CA HIS A 29 3.88 11.24 -1.47
C HIS A 29 2.56 10.81 -2.10
N VAL A 30 2.26 9.51 -2.01
CA VAL A 30 0.88 9.02 -2.23
C VAL A 30 0.15 9.10 -0.91
N GLU A 31 -0.93 9.88 -0.85
CA GLU A 31 -1.67 10.12 0.38
C GLU A 31 -3.17 9.86 0.21
N CYS A 32 -3.79 9.34 1.27
CA CYS A 32 -5.23 9.16 1.35
C CYS A 32 -5.82 10.16 2.34
N THR A 33 -6.62 11.10 1.86
CA THR A 33 -7.26 12.12 2.73
C THR A 33 -8.47 11.58 3.50
N LYS A 34 -8.91 10.34 3.22
CA LYS A 34 -9.98 9.68 3.99
C LYS A 34 -9.48 9.17 5.34
N CYS A 35 -8.29 8.57 5.37
CA CYS A 35 -7.75 7.90 6.55
C CYS A 35 -6.38 8.45 6.98
N ASN A 36 -5.97 9.59 6.42
CA ASN A 36 -4.69 10.25 6.68
C ASN A 36 -3.47 9.32 6.47
N TYR A 37 -3.58 8.38 5.52
CA TYR A 37 -2.43 7.55 5.13
C TYR A 37 -1.46 8.43 4.34
N MET A 38 -0.19 8.40 4.73
CA MET A 38 0.91 9.05 4.01
C MET A 38 1.92 7.99 3.59
N GLY A 39 2.10 7.84 2.29
CA GLY A 39 3.07 6.92 1.71
C GLY A 39 4.51 7.45 1.80
N PRO A 40 5.49 6.64 1.35
CA PRO A 40 6.88 7.05 1.29
C PRO A 40 7.06 8.31 0.45
N GLY A 41 8.03 9.14 0.85
CA GLY A 41 8.40 10.34 0.12
C GLY A 41 9.42 10.01 -0.96
N GLU A 42 9.16 10.45 -2.18
CA GLU A 42 9.99 10.13 -3.33
C GLU A 42 10.30 11.36 -4.19
N GLY A 43 11.43 11.33 -4.90
CA GLY A 43 11.88 12.44 -5.75
C GLY A 43 11.05 12.62 -7.04
N SER A 44 10.17 11.67 -7.38
CA SER A 44 9.31 11.73 -8.56
C SER A 44 7.94 11.10 -8.33
N ILE A 45 6.92 11.55 -9.08
CA ILE A 45 5.56 10.98 -9.02
C ILE A 45 5.59 9.47 -9.32
N ARG A 46 6.40 9.06 -10.30
CA ARG A 46 6.52 7.65 -10.70
C ARG A 46 7.07 6.79 -9.58
N GLN A 47 8.09 7.27 -8.87
CA GLN A 47 8.64 6.56 -7.71
C GLN A 47 7.64 6.54 -6.56
N ALA A 48 6.96 7.65 -6.26
CA ALA A 48 5.93 7.70 -5.21
C ALA A 48 4.86 6.62 -5.41
N ILE A 49 4.37 6.47 -6.65
CA ILE A 49 3.38 5.43 -6.99
C ILE A 49 3.99 4.03 -6.86
N LYS A 50 5.24 3.82 -7.29
CA LYS A 50 5.92 2.52 -7.18
C LYS A 50 6.08 2.11 -5.73
N SER A 51 6.63 2.98 -4.89
CA SER A 51 6.88 2.72 -3.47
C SER A 51 5.56 2.50 -2.70
N HIS A 52 4.51 3.23 -3.05
CA HIS A 52 3.16 2.97 -2.52
C HIS A 52 2.65 1.56 -2.89
N ASN A 53 2.75 1.17 -4.16
CA ASN A 53 2.30 -0.15 -4.62
C ASN A 53 3.13 -1.28 -3.98
N GLU A 54 4.44 -1.09 -3.81
CA GLU A 54 5.31 -2.06 -3.11
C GLU A 54 4.87 -2.25 -1.66
N LYS A 55 4.58 -1.16 -0.93
CA LYS A 55 4.02 -1.23 0.43
C LYS A 55 2.66 -1.92 0.49
N TRP A 56 1.84 -1.74 -0.54
CA TRP A 56 0.54 -2.42 -0.63
C TRP A 56 0.72 -3.93 -0.80
N GLU A 57 1.61 -4.37 -1.69
CA GLU A 57 1.90 -5.79 -1.90
C GLU A 57 2.60 -6.41 -0.67
N GLU A 58 3.55 -5.72 -0.03
CA GLU A 58 4.16 -6.17 1.24
C GLU A 58 3.09 -6.51 2.28
N ARG A 59 2.12 -5.59 2.48
CA ARG A 59 1.01 -5.82 3.43
C ARG A 59 0.10 -6.96 3.01
N ARG A 60 -0.14 -7.12 1.72
CA ARG A 60 -0.97 -8.21 1.20
C ARG A 60 -0.28 -9.56 1.41
N THR A 61 1.02 -9.65 1.15
CA THR A 61 1.80 -10.88 1.35
C THR A 61 1.79 -11.29 2.83
N VAL A 62 2.04 -10.35 3.75
CA VAL A 62 1.98 -10.64 5.20
C VAL A 62 0.62 -11.20 5.62
N TYR A 63 -0.48 -10.67 5.07
CA TYR A 63 -1.82 -11.19 5.36
C TYR A 63 -2.05 -12.60 4.79
N LEU A 64 -1.58 -12.87 3.57
CA LEU A 64 -1.72 -14.19 2.94
C LEU A 64 -0.90 -15.25 3.69
N GLU A 65 0.34 -14.94 4.05
CA GLU A 65 1.21 -15.82 4.84
C GLU A 65 0.60 -16.11 6.22
N ALA A 66 0.07 -15.09 6.90
CA ALA A 66 -0.58 -15.26 8.20
C ALA A 66 -1.82 -16.18 8.13
N ASN A 67 -2.63 -16.06 7.07
CA ASN A 67 -3.81 -16.90 6.87
C ASN A 67 -3.44 -18.34 6.48
N GLU A 68 -2.37 -18.54 5.71
CA GLU A 68 -1.87 -19.88 5.37
C GLU A 68 -1.38 -20.62 6.63
N VAL A 69 -0.62 -19.92 7.48
CA VAL A 69 -0.16 -20.48 8.77
C VAL A 69 -1.35 -20.81 9.69
N ALA A 70 -2.37 -19.96 9.73
CA ALA A 70 -3.57 -20.21 10.53
C ALA A 70 -4.31 -21.48 10.09
N PHE A 71 -4.50 -21.66 8.78
CA PHE A 71 -5.16 -22.84 8.22
C PHE A 71 -4.39 -24.13 8.51
N LEU A 72 -3.05 -24.11 8.38
CA LEU A 72 -2.20 -25.27 8.69
C LEU A 72 -2.18 -25.58 10.19
N ALA A 73 -2.25 -24.58 11.05
CA ALA A 73 -2.32 -24.76 12.50
C ALA A 73 -3.66 -25.38 12.96
N GLU A 74 -4.78 -25.00 12.33
CA GLU A 74 -6.10 -25.59 12.61
C GLU A 74 -6.15 -27.08 12.23
N ASP A 75 -5.55 -27.48 11.10
CA ASP A 75 -5.50 -28.89 10.68
C ASP A 75 -4.60 -29.76 11.58
N ALA A 76 -3.48 -29.19 12.08
CA ALA A 76 -2.56 -29.89 12.97
C ALA A 76 -3.12 -30.19 14.38
N THR A 77 -4.18 -29.50 14.80
CA THR A 77 -4.83 -29.71 16.11
C THR A 77 -5.98 -30.72 16.08
N ARG A 78 -6.28 -31.27 14.89
CA ARG A 78 -7.40 -32.22 14.68
C ARG A 78 -7.04 -33.70 14.89
N TYR A 79 -5.81 -34.01 15.32
CA TYR A 79 -5.33 -35.38 15.57
C TYR A 79 -4.85 -35.58 17.01
#